data_AF-A0A534NH39-F1
#
_entry.id   AF-A0A534NH39-F1
#
_cell.length_a   1.000
_cell.length_b   1.000
_cell.length_c   1.000
_cell.angle_alpha   90.00
_cell.angle_beta   90.00
_cell.angle_gamma   90.00
#
_symmetry.space_group_name_H-M   'P 1'
#
loop_
_entity.id
_entity.type
_entity.pdbx_description
1 polymer ?
#
loop_
_entity_poly.entity_id
_entity_poly.type
_entity_poly.pdbx_seq_one_letter_code
_entity_poly.pdbx_strand_id
1 'polypeptide(L)'
;QDQLDWIEHYPATDLTLGLLNNKLRPESDGTTFVAATEADDGAALTMQVLKLLSGGEPVGFNDLRYWDPREGLYWFVNSGALAPYFAEGRHDSLRGSWSERQTYMYFREGGGTSSVVVRVPGVVTWARFSYRNNQIYLCAGRGVTDVPTEQQWRERSAKCSPDWPHWYLRLCGRVEEQLNTNHPMTVCGDYLAELKALAGEVGIPFECYDHRSPDEIERGAKL
;
A
#
# COMPACT_ATOMS: atom_id res chain seq x y z
N GLN A 1 -13.54 12.67 4.95
CA GLN A 1 -13.48 11.30 5.49
C GLN A 1 -14.78 10.61 5.11
N ASP A 2 -14.71 9.39 4.61
CA ASP A 2 -15.85 8.60 4.14
C ASP A 2 -16.49 7.81 5.30
N GLN A 3 -15.71 7.05 6.06
CA GLN A 3 -16.24 6.25 7.15
C GLN A 3 -16.37 7.07 8.45
N LEU A 4 -17.45 6.96 9.24
CA LEU A 4 -18.69 6.20 8.99
C LEU A 4 -19.78 7.02 8.28
N ASP A 5 -19.83 8.34 8.47
CA ASP A 5 -20.99 9.18 8.11
C ASP A 5 -21.36 9.14 6.61
N TRP A 6 -20.38 9.23 5.70
CA TRP A 6 -20.66 9.23 4.26
C TRP A 6 -21.24 7.89 3.80
N ILE A 7 -20.65 6.77 4.24
CA ILE A 7 -21.00 5.43 3.76
C ILE A 7 -22.34 4.91 4.28
N GLU A 8 -22.91 5.58 5.29
CA GLU A 8 -24.29 5.34 5.75
C GLU A 8 -25.34 5.90 4.79
N HIS A 9 -24.96 6.85 3.93
CA HIS A 9 -25.89 7.61 3.09
C HIS A 9 -25.53 7.57 1.60
N TYR A 10 -24.29 7.24 1.26
CA TYR A 10 -23.77 7.30 -0.10
C TYR A 10 -22.85 6.11 -0.39
N PRO A 11 -22.67 5.76 -1.68
CA PRO A 11 -21.73 4.71 -2.07
C PRO A 11 -20.29 4.98 -1.59
N ALA A 12 -19.56 3.90 -1.28
CA ALA A 12 -18.13 3.95 -0.97
C ALA A 12 -17.30 4.59 -2.10
N THR A 13 -16.20 5.23 -1.71
CA THR A 13 -15.37 6.04 -2.61
C THR A 13 -14.18 5.30 -3.23
N ASP A 14 -14.04 4.00 -3.00
CA ASP A 14 -12.81 3.24 -3.28
C ASP A 14 -12.39 3.24 -4.75
N LEU A 15 -13.32 3.06 -5.67
CA LEU A 15 -13.04 3.15 -7.11
C LEU A 15 -12.45 4.52 -7.46
N THR A 16 -13.01 5.59 -6.91
CA THR A 16 -12.53 6.97 -7.11
C THR A 16 -11.14 7.14 -6.53
N LEU A 17 -10.89 6.69 -5.29
CA LEU A 17 -9.59 6.78 -4.64
C LEU A 17 -8.51 6.03 -5.43
N GLY A 18 -8.81 4.82 -5.90
CA GLY A 18 -7.88 4.03 -6.71
C GLY A 18 -7.56 4.70 -8.05
N LEU A 19 -8.55 5.25 -8.74
CA LEU A 19 -8.34 5.98 -10.00
C LEU A 19 -7.56 7.29 -9.81
N LEU A 20 -7.83 8.05 -8.75
CA LEU A 20 -7.11 9.31 -8.46
C LEU A 20 -5.62 9.06 -8.18
N ASN A 21 -5.29 7.98 -7.47
CA ASN A 21 -3.91 7.56 -7.23
C ASN A 21 -3.21 6.97 -8.48
N ASN A 22 -3.92 6.79 -9.59
CA ASN A 22 -3.41 6.21 -10.83
C ASN A 22 -3.12 7.26 -11.90
N LYS A 23 -2.09 7.04 -12.73
CA LYS A 23 -1.77 7.93 -13.86
C LYS A 23 -2.82 7.84 -14.97
N LEU A 24 -3.29 6.65 -15.30
CA LEU A 24 -4.35 6.45 -16.28
C LEU A 24 -5.73 6.58 -15.63
N ARG A 25 -6.45 7.66 -15.96
CA ARG A 25 -7.83 7.92 -15.57
C ARG A 25 -8.43 8.93 -16.55
N PRO A 26 -9.77 9.09 -16.61
CA PRO A 26 -10.39 10.18 -17.37
C PRO A 26 -9.79 11.53 -16.97
N GLU A 27 -9.56 12.40 -17.96
CA GLU A 27 -9.05 13.78 -17.76
C GLU A 27 -7.68 13.87 -17.06
N SER A 28 -6.87 12.81 -17.11
CA SER A 28 -5.51 12.82 -16.59
C SER A 28 -4.52 13.51 -17.54
N ASP A 29 -3.55 14.22 -16.97
CA ASP A 29 -2.35 14.72 -17.64
C ASP A 29 -1.12 13.80 -17.45
N GLY A 30 -1.34 12.61 -16.89
CA GLY A 30 -0.30 11.65 -16.54
C GLY A 30 0.26 11.83 -15.13
N THR A 31 -0.22 12.81 -14.35
CA THR A 31 0.14 12.94 -12.93
C THR A 31 -0.84 12.19 -12.04
N THR A 32 -0.35 11.62 -10.94
CA THR A 32 -1.21 11.01 -9.88
C THR A 32 -1.70 12.08 -8.90
N PHE A 33 -2.84 11.86 -8.26
CA PHE A 33 -3.26 12.60 -7.06
C PHE A 33 -3.06 11.74 -5.83
N VAL A 34 -2.56 12.31 -4.73
CA VAL A 34 -2.54 11.60 -3.45
C VAL A 34 -3.93 11.69 -2.85
N ALA A 35 -4.64 10.56 -2.83
CA ALA A 35 -5.93 10.43 -2.18
C ALA A 35 -5.84 9.31 -1.13
N ALA A 36 -5.66 9.72 0.14
CA ALA A 36 -5.53 8.79 1.26
C ALA A 36 -6.92 8.32 1.74
N THR A 37 -7.09 7.01 1.82
CA THR A 37 -8.28 6.36 2.40
C THR A 37 -8.44 6.80 3.86
N GLU A 38 -9.68 6.88 4.33
CA GLU A 38 -10.05 7.23 5.72
C GLU A 38 -9.56 8.59 6.22
N ALA A 39 -9.14 9.47 5.30
CA ALA A 39 -8.52 10.76 5.63
C ALA A 39 -7.31 10.64 6.57
N ASP A 40 -6.54 9.55 6.45
CA ASP A 40 -5.32 9.34 7.21
C ASP A 40 -4.21 10.31 6.75
N ASP A 41 -3.89 11.28 7.61
CA ASP A 41 -2.92 12.35 7.36
C ASP A 41 -1.47 11.84 7.28
N GLY A 42 -1.10 10.91 8.17
CA GLY A 42 0.20 10.24 8.16
C GLY A 42 0.39 9.42 6.89
N ALA A 43 -0.65 8.73 6.42
CA ALA A 43 -0.62 8.04 5.13
C ALA A 43 -0.49 9.05 3.97
N ALA A 44 -1.28 10.12 3.95
CA ALA A 44 -1.25 11.13 2.89
C ALA A 44 0.14 11.78 2.74
N LEU A 45 0.76 12.19 3.85
CA LEU A 45 2.12 12.73 3.86
C LEU A 45 3.13 11.70 3.34
N THR A 46 3.01 10.44 3.80
CA THR A 46 3.88 9.35 3.35
C THR A 46 3.76 9.11 1.84
N MET A 47 2.53 9.01 1.33
CA MET A 47 2.25 8.82 -0.09
C MET A 47 2.79 9.99 -0.92
N GLN A 48 2.62 11.22 -0.45
CA GLN A 48 3.12 12.40 -1.16
C GLN A 48 4.64 12.42 -1.24
N VAL A 49 5.34 12.04 -0.17
CA VAL A 49 6.80 11.92 -0.17
C VAL A 49 7.26 10.81 -1.11
N LEU A 50 6.71 9.59 -0.98
CA LEU A 50 7.10 8.45 -1.82
C LEU A 50 6.82 8.71 -3.31
N LYS A 51 5.70 9.38 -3.62
CA LYS A 51 5.38 9.83 -4.98
C LYS A 51 6.46 10.77 -5.52
N LEU A 52 6.92 11.75 -4.73
CA LEU A 52 7.95 12.69 -5.17
C LEU A 52 9.30 11.99 -5.37
N LEU A 53 9.70 11.13 -4.43
CA LEU A 53 10.96 10.39 -4.52
C LEU A 53 11.01 9.43 -5.71
N SER A 54 9.87 8.84 -6.07
CA SER A 54 9.76 7.92 -7.21
C SER A 54 9.55 8.61 -8.57
N GLY A 55 9.61 9.94 -8.64
CA GLY A 55 9.39 10.65 -9.90
C GLY A 55 7.92 10.67 -10.35
N GLY A 56 6.99 10.58 -9.41
CA GLY A 56 5.54 10.69 -9.64
C GLY A 56 4.82 9.35 -9.81
N GLU A 57 5.43 8.23 -9.42
CA GLU A 57 4.78 6.92 -9.49
C GLU A 57 3.61 6.78 -8.49
N PRO A 58 2.61 5.93 -8.79
CA PRO A 58 1.57 5.57 -7.83
C PRO A 58 2.17 4.98 -6.54
N VAL A 59 1.59 5.34 -5.41
CA VAL A 59 1.94 4.79 -4.09
C VAL A 59 0.75 4.00 -3.57
N GLY A 60 1.02 2.78 -3.11
CA GLY A 60 0.00 1.92 -2.54
C GLY A 60 -0.33 2.35 -1.12
N PHE A 61 -1.59 2.74 -0.90
CA PHE A 61 -2.19 2.78 0.42
C PHE A 61 -2.55 1.34 0.80
N ASN A 62 -2.10 0.86 1.95
CA ASN A 62 -2.34 -0.51 2.39
C ASN A 62 -2.68 -0.58 3.86
N ASP A 63 -3.44 -1.60 4.25
CA ASP A 63 -3.45 -2.09 5.63
C ASP A 63 -2.46 -3.22 5.79
N LEU A 64 -1.68 -3.24 6.88
CA LEU A 64 -1.06 -4.46 7.38
C LEU A 64 -2.16 -5.37 7.94
N ARG A 65 -2.70 -6.25 7.09
CA ARG A 65 -3.90 -7.02 7.41
C ARG A 65 -3.61 -8.37 8.05
N TYR A 66 -2.56 -9.03 7.57
CA TYR A 66 -2.14 -10.36 8.03
C TYR A 66 -0.65 -10.55 7.80
N TRP A 67 -0.03 -11.45 8.55
CA TRP A 67 1.31 -11.94 8.26
C TRP A 67 1.45 -13.41 8.61
N ASP A 68 2.26 -14.13 7.82
CA ASP A 68 2.72 -15.48 8.13
C ASP A 68 4.16 -15.40 8.65
N PRO A 69 4.39 -15.62 9.97
CA PRO A 69 5.72 -15.53 10.56
C PRO A 69 6.67 -16.66 10.10
N ARG A 70 6.15 -17.79 9.61
CA ARG A 70 7.00 -18.91 9.13
C ARG A 70 7.58 -18.62 7.77
N GLU A 71 6.80 -17.94 6.93
CA GLU A 71 7.18 -17.58 5.57
C GLU A 71 7.74 -16.15 5.48
N GLY A 72 7.60 -15.33 6.54
CA GLY A 72 7.94 -13.92 6.50
C GLY A 72 7.11 -13.16 5.45
N LEU A 73 5.87 -13.59 5.26
CA LEU A 73 4.97 -13.11 4.20
C LEU A 73 3.90 -12.21 4.80
N TYR A 74 3.87 -10.96 4.36
CA TYR A 74 2.96 -9.92 4.81
C TYR A 74 1.89 -9.65 3.76
N TRP A 75 0.66 -9.45 4.21
CA TRP A 75 -0.49 -9.20 3.36
C TRP A 75 -0.90 -7.75 3.56
N PHE A 76 -0.56 -6.94 2.57
CA PHE A 76 -0.89 -5.54 2.49
C PHE A 76 -2.17 -5.42 1.69
N VAL A 77 -3.29 -5.17 2.38
CA VAL A 77 -4.64 -5.25 1.82
C VAL A 77 -5.44 -4.05 2.30
N ASN A 78 -5.56 -3.02 1.46
CA ASN A 78 -6.42 -1.87 1.79
C ASN A 78 -7.90 -2.28 1.80
N SER A 79 -8.74 -1.50 2.49
CA SER A 79 -10.18 -1.70 2.63
C SER A 79 -11.02 -1.47 1.37
N GLY A 80 -10.40 -1.42 0.18
CA GLY A 80 -11.11 -1.37 -1.09
C GLY A 80 -10.36 -0.72 -2.25
N ALA A 81 -9.32 0.07 -1.99
CA ALA A 81 -8.71 0.90 -3.02
C ALA A 81 -7.20 0.67 -3.21
N LEU A 82 -6.79 0.34 -4.42
CA LEU A 82 -5.40 0.45 -4.87
C LEU A 82 -5.35 0.94 -6.32
N ALA A 83 -4.28 1.64 -6.70
CA ALA A 83 -4.12 2.15 -8.06
C ALA A 83 -4.01 0.98 -9.08
N PRO A 84 -4.76 0.98 -10.19
CA PRO A 84 -4.69 -0.04 -11.24
C PRO A 84 -3.28 -0.33 -11.79
N TYR A 85 -2.37 0.65 -11.75
CA TYR A 85 -0.96 0.48 -12.09
C TYR A 85 -0.35 -0.79 -11.47
N PHE A 86 -0.67 -1.10 -10.22
CA PHE A 86 -0.07 -2.24 -9.51
C PHE A 86 -0.52 -3.61 -10.04
N ALA A 87 -1.54 -3.68 -10.90
CA ALA A 87 -1.95 -4.94 -11.52
C ALA A 87 -0.85 -5.51 -12.44
N GLU A 88 -0.20 -4.65 -13.24
CA GLU A 88 0.77 -5.08 -14.25
C GLU A 88 2.01 -4.16 -14.39
N GLY A 89 2.09 -3.07 -13.62
CA GLY A 89 3.18 -2.09 -13.67
C GLY A 89 3.12 -1.20 -14.91
N ARG A 90 1.90 -0.95 -15.43
CA ARG A 90 1.67 -0.25 -16.70
C ARG A 90 0.88 1.04 -16.51
N HIS A 91 1.31 2.09 -17.19
CA HIS A 91 0.66 3.41 -17.18
C HIS A 91 -0.31 3.62 -18.34
N ASP A 92 -0.33 2.72 -19.32
CA ASP A 92 -1.14 2.79 -20.53
C ASP A 92 -2.34 1.83 -20.50
N SER A 93 -2.59 1.16 -19.38
CA SER A 93 -3.68 0.19 -19.24
C SER A 93 -4.24 0.13 -17.82
N LEU A 94 -5.52 -0.24 -17.71
CA LEU A 94 -6.17 -0.67 -16.47
C LEU A 94 -6.33 -2.20 -16.40
N ARG A 95 -5.75 -2.95 -17.35
CA ARG A 95 -5.89 -4.40 -17.44
C ARG A 95 -5.40 -5.06 -16.15
N GLY A 96 -6.15 -6.05 -15.67
CA GLY A 96 -5.86 -6.76 -14.42
C GLY A 96 -6.40 -6.06 -13.16
N SER A 97 -6.98 -4.86 -13.30
CA SER A 97 -7.82 -4.25 -12.27
C SER A 97 -9.30 -4.48 -12.55
N TRP A 98 -10.12 -4.49 -11.50
CA TRP A 98 -11.58 -4.62 -11.59
C TRP A 98 -12.26 -3.90 -10.42
N SER A 99 -13.59 -3.80 -10.49
CA SER A 99 -14.42 -3.22 -9.44
C SER A 99 -15.48 -4.22 -9.04
N GLU A 100 -15.56 -4.50 -7.75
CA GLU A 100 -16.63 -5.27 -7.13
C GLU A 100 -17.51 -4.35 -6.30
N ARG A 101 -18.75 -4.75 -6.07
CA ARG A 101 -19.59 -4.07 -5.09
C ARG A 101 -18.95 -4.25 -3.71
N GLN A 102 -18.72 -3.15 -3.00
CA GLN A 102 -18.26 -3.18 -1.62
C GLN A 102 -19.16 -4.03 -0.72
N THR A 103 -18.56 -4.61 0.32
CA THR A 103 -19.23 -5.60 1.18
C THR A 103 -20.40 -4.97 1.93
N TYR A 104 -21.62 -5.49 1.74
CA TYR A 104 -22.86 -4.94 2.31
C TYR A 104 -22.84 -4.81 3.85
N MET A 105 -22.09 -5.67 4.54
CA MET A 105 -21.95 -5.63 6.00
C MET A 105 -21.31 -4.32 6.50
N TYR A 106 -20.42 -3.71 5.71
CA TYR A 106 -19.72 -2.46 6.06
C TYR A 106 -20.28 -1.28 5.26
N PHE A 107 -20.52 -1.47 3.96
CA PHE A 107 -20.92 -0.42 3.03
C PHE A 107 -22.34 -0.71 2.51
N ARG A 108 -23.33 -0.25 3.27
CA ARG A 108 -24.75 -0.54 3.04
C ARG A 108 -25.20 -0.08 1.65
N GLU A 109 -24.83 1.15 1.32
CA GLU A 109 -25.12 1.80 0.03
C GLU A 109 -24.26 1.28 -1.14
N GLY A 110 -23.37 0.32 -0.88
CA GLY A 110 -22.49 -0.26 -1.88
C GLY A 110 -21.37 0.71 -2.26
N GLY A 111 -21.18 0.94 -3.56
CA GLY A 111 -19.95 1.52 -4.10
C GLY A 111 -19.04 0.44 -4.68
N GLY A 112 -18.17 0.87 -5.58
CA GLY A 112 -17.24 -0.02 -6.28
C GLY A 112 -15.86 0.00 -5.62
N THR A 113 -15.22 -1.14 -5.47
CA THR A 113 -13.80 -1.25 -5.12
C THR A 113 -12.90 -0.81 -6.29
N SER A 114 -11.63 -0.52 -6.01
CA SER A 114 -10.54 -0.51 -6.99
C SER A 114 -9.59 -1.65 -6.69
N SER A 115 -9.91 -2.82 -7.24
CA SER A 115 -9.28 -4.09 -6.87
C SER A 115 -8.23 -4.50 -7.87
N VAL A 116 -7.11 -4.99 -7.36
CA VAL A 116 -6.02 -5.60 -8.13
C VAL A 116 -5.42 -6.75 -7.32
N VAL A 117 -4.79 -7.70 -8.00
CA VAL A 117 -3.73 -8.50 -7.39
C VAL A 117 -2.41 -7.89 -7.84
N VAL A 118 -1.55 -7.50 -6.90
CA VAL A 118 -0.28 -6.88 -7.28
C VAL A 118 0.63 -7.94 -7.90
N ARG A 119 0.98 -7.73 -9.18
CA ARG A 119 1.86 -8.64 -9.95
C ARG A 119 3.11 -7.94 -10.50
N VAL A 120 3.49 -6.83 -9.89
CA VAL A 120 4.73 -6.11 -10.22
C VAL A 120 5.88 -6.67 -9.38
N PRO A 121 6.79 -7.48 -9.96
CA PRO A 121 7.89 -8.07 -9.20
C PRO A 121 8.95 -7.02 -8.85
N GLY A 122 9.78 -7.35 -7.86
CA GLY A 122 10.97 -6.58 -7.50
C GLY A 122 10.93 -5.98 -6.11
N VAL A 123 11.96 -5.17 -5.83
CA VAL A 123 12.14 -4.48 -4.55
C VAL A 123 11.08 -3.41 -4.37
N VAL A 124 10.60 -3.28 -3.14
CA VAL A 124 9.68 -2.22 -2.71
C VAL A 124 10.23 -1.52 -1.49
N THR A 125 9.82 -0.27 -1.31
CA THR A 125 10.04 0.50 -0.09
C THR A 125 8.68 0.75 0.54
N TRP A 126 8.55 0.43 1.82
CA TRP A 126 7.41 0.83 2.61
C TRP A 126 7.83 1.89 3.63
N ALA A 127 6.92 2.80 3.96
CA ALA A 127 7.18 3.85 4.92
C ALA A 127 5.92 4.26 5.66
N ARG A 128 6.12 5.01 6.75
CA ARG A 128 5.07 5.67 7.51
C ARG A 128 5.60 6.89 8.27
N PHE A 129 5.02 8.05 7.98
CA PHE A 129 4.97 9.15 8.95
C PHE A 129 3.95 8.84 10.04
N SER A 130 4.38 8.88 11.29
CA SER A 130 3.49 8.70 12.44
C SER A 130 3.87 9.62 13.58
N TYR A 131 3.10 9.57 14.65
CA TYR A 131 3.28 10.38 15.84
C TYR A 131 3.66 9.51 17.02
N ARG A 132 4.68 9.93 17.77
CA ARG A 132 5.08 9.34 19.05
C ARG A 132 5.48 10.45 20.00
N ASN A 133 4.95 10.45 21.22
CA ASN A 133 5.21 11.49 22.23
C ASN A 133 4.98 12.92 21.71
N ASN A 134 3.89 13.13 20.97
CA ASN A 134 3.52 14.40 20.33
C ASN A 134 4.55 14.94 19.31
N GLN A 135 5.41 14.07 18.78
CA GLN A 135 6.37 14.42 17.73
C GLN A 135 6.15 13.50 16.52
N ILE A 136 6.29 14.08 15.32
CA ILE A 136 6.30 13.32 14.09
C ILE A 136 7.63 12.54 13.98
N TYR A 137 7.55 11.32 13.49
CA TYR A 137 8.70 10.51 13.11
C TYR A 137 8.41 9.76 11.82
N LEU A 138 9.46 9.33 11.14
CA LEU A 138 9.38 8.51 9.93
C LEU A 138 9.96 7.13 10.23
N CYS A 139 9.18 6.07 10.03
CA CYS A 139 9.73 4.72 9.93
C CYS A 139 9.62 4.19 8.51
N ALA A 140 10.57 3.36 8.12
CA ALA A 140 10.60 2.76 6.81
C ALA A 140 11.40 1.46 6.79
N GLY A 141 11.21 0.71 5.72
CA GLY A 141 11.97 -0.49 5.41
C GLY A 141 11.74 -0.92 3.97
N ARG A 142 12.35 -2.03 3.63
CA ARG A 142 12.27 -2.61 2.29
C ARG A 142 11.62 -3.99 2.32
N GLY A 143 11.26 -4.45 1.14
CA GLY A 143 10.80 -5.80 0.91
C GLY A 143 10.89 -6.17 -0.56
N VAL A 144 10.36 -7.34 -0.88
CA VAL A 144 10.22 -7.83 -2.25
C VAL A 144 8.78 -8.28 -2.45
N THR A 145 8.19 -7.95 -3.60
CA THR A 145 6.85 -8.42 -3.95
C THR A 145 6.83 -9.94 -4.16
N ASP A 146 5.99 -10.63 -3.40
CA ASP A 146 5.69 -12.06 -3.57
C ASP A 146 4.53 -12.20 -4.56
N VAL A 147 4.84 -12.32 -5.86
CA VAL A 147 3.82 -12.43 -6.90
C VAL A 147 3.12 -13.79 -6.78
N PRO A 148 1.81 -13.84 -6.42
CA PRO A 148 1.13 -15.09 -6.18
C PRO A 148 0.74 -15.78 -7.50
N THR A 149 0.70 -17.12 -7.53
CA THR A 149 -0.07 -17.84 -8.55
C THR A 149 -1.57 -17.59 -8.36
N GLU A 150 -2.39 -17.87 -9.37
CA GLU A 150 -3.85 -17.79 -9.25
C GLU A 150 -4.39 -18.64 -8.09
N GLN A 151 -3.85 -19.85 -7.91
CA GLN A 151 -4.24 -20.72 -6.80
C GLN A 151 -3.87 -20.08 -5.45
N GLN A 152 -2.63 -19.59 -5.30
CA GLN A 152 -2.18 -18.95 -4.07
C GLN A 152 -3.01 -17.72 -3.74
N TRP A 153 -3.33 -16.87 -4.72
CA TRP A 153 -4.20 -15.71 -4.50
C TRP A 153 -5.59 -16.13 -4.03
N ARG A 154 -6.24 -17.11 -4.67
CA ARG A 154 -7.57 -17.58 -4.24
C ARG A 154 -7.56 -18.13 -2.82
N GLU A 155 -6.55 -18.93 -2.47
CA GLU A 155 -6.41 -19.49 -1.12
C GLU A 155 -6.14 -18.42 -0.05
N ARG A 156 -5.29 -17.43 -0.36
CA ARG A 156 -4.94 -16.33 0.55
C ARG A 156 -6.13 -15.39 0.73
N SER A 157 -6.69 -14.89 -0.36
CA SER A 157 -7.78 -13.92 -0.34
C SER A 157 -9.07 -14.45 0.30
N ALA A 158 -9.35 -15.76 0.19
CA ALA A 158 -10.48 -16.41 0.89
C ALA A 158 -10.38 -16.36 2.43
N LYS A 159 -9.18 -16.17 2.99
CA LYS A 159 -8.97 -15.98 4.44
C LYS A 159 -9.04 -14.50 4.87
N CYS A 160 -9.28 -13.60 3.92
CA CYS A 160 -9.36 -12.15 4.14
C CYS A 160 -10.62 -11.62 3.44
N SER A 161 -10.47 -10.77 2.41
CA SER A 161 -11.57 -10.22 1.62
C SER A 161 -11.18 -10.29 0.15
N PRO A 162 -11.78 -11.20 -0.65
CA PRO A 162 -11.39 -11.41 -2.05
C PRO A 162 -11.70 -10.22 -2.96
N ASP A 163 -12.66 -9.40 -2.56
CA ASP A 163 -13.10 -8.23 -3.30
C ASP A 163 -12.16 -7.03 -3.14
N TRP A 164 -11.20 -7.08 -2.20
CA TRP A 164 -10.26 -5.99 -1.93
C TRP A 164 -8.93 -6.19 -2.67
N PRO A 165 -8.11 -5.13 -2.86
CA PRO A 165 -6.81 -5.25 -3.51
C PRO A 165 -5.78 -5.97 -2.62
N HIS A 166 -5.04 -6.93 -3.19
CA HIS A 166 -4.04 -7.73 -2.45
C HIS A 166 -2.62 -7.46 -2.93
N TRP A 167 -1.75 -7.04 -2.02
CA TRP A 167 -0.30 -6.99 -2.22
C TRP A 167 0.40 -7.90 -1.20
N TYR A 168 1.06 -8.94 -1.69
CA TYR A 168 1.85 -9.83 -0.83
C TYR A 168 3.32 -9.45 -0.88
N LEU A 169 3.95 -9.32 0.29
CA LEU A 169 5.31 -8.81 0.45
C LEU A 169 6.12 -9.73 1.35
N ARG A 170 7.38 -9.96 1.01
CA ARG A 170 8.38 -10.46 1.96
C ARG A 170 9.22 -9.28 2.43
N LEU A 171 9.11 -8.93 3.71
CA LEU A 171 9.78 -7.75 4.27
C LEU A 171 11.20 -8.07 4.75
N CYS A 172 12.03 -7.03 4.78
CA CYS A 172 13.40 -7.06 5.28
C CYS A 172 13.49 -7.01 6.82
N GLY A 173 12.36 -6.94 7.52
CA GLY A 173 12.29 -6.89 8.97
C GLY A 173 10.91 -7.26 9.50
N ARG A 174 10.79 -7.34 10.83
CA ARG A 174 9.53 -7.63 11.52
C ARG A 174 8.85 -6.32 11.90
N VAL A 175 7.78 -5.99 11.20
CA VAL A 175 7.07 -4.72 11.36
C VAL A 175 5.92 -4.82 12.37
N GLU A 176 5.39 -6.03 12.60
CA GLU A 176 4.24 -6.30 13.46
C GLU A 176 4.48 -5.96 14.94
N GLU A 177 5.75 -5.92 15.37
CA GLU A 177 6.13 -5.62 16.75
C GLU A 177 6.40 -4.12 16.98
N GLN A 178 6.62 -3.35 15.90
CA GLN A 178 7.19 -1.99 15.97
C GLN A 178 6.29 -0.92 15.34
N LEU A 179 5.51 -1.28 14.32
CA LEU A 179 4.66 -0.35 13.59
C LEU A 179 3.49 0.09 14.48
N ASN A 180 3.37 1.39 14.76
CA ASN A 180 2.26 1.91 15.59
C ASN A 180 0.99 2.26 14.81
N THR A 181 0.91 1.82 13.55
CA THR A 181 -0.22 2.07 12.65
C THR A 181 -0.62 0.77 11.97
N ASN A 182 -1.86 0.69 11.52
CA ASN A 182 -2.31 -0.32 10.58
C ASN A 182 -1.99 0.05 9.12
N HIS A 183 -1.57 1.28 8.80
CA HIS A 183 -1.46 1.78 7.41
C HIS A 183 0.00 2.03 6.95
N PRO A 184 0.76 1.00 6.53
CA PRO A 184 2.04 1.17 5.83
C PRO A 184 1.84 1.49 4.33
N MET A 185 2.44 2.58 3.86
CA MET A 185 2.39 2.95 2.44
C MET A 185 3.55 2.32 1.69
N THR A 186 3.34 1.84 0.47
CA THR A 186 4.34 1.08 -0.29
C THR A 186 4.51 1.61 -1.71
N VAL A 187 5.75 1.73 -2.19
CA VAL A 187 6.08 2.09 -3.56
C VAL A 187 7.06 1.07 -4.16
N CYS A 188 6.97 0.81 -5.46
CA CYS A 188 7.93 -0.02 -6.18
C CYS A 188 9.28 0.71 -6.31
N GLY A 189 10.38 0.04 -5.97
CA GLY A 189 11.74 0.58 -5.95
C GLY A 189 12.34 0.68 -4.54
N ASP A 190 13.66 0.87 -4.48
CA ASP A 190 14.40 1.15 -3.23
C ASP A 190 14.59 2.67 -3.09
N TYR A 191 13.95 3.26 -2.08
CA TYR A 191 14.06 4.68 -1.72
C TYR A 191 14.42 4.87 -0.24
N LEU A 192 14.96 3.82 0.41
CA LEU A 192 15.21 3.84 1.85
C LEU A 192 16.25 4.88 2.23
N ALA A 193 17.29 5.03 1.40
CA ALA A 193 18.36 6.00 1.62
C ALA A 193 17.83 7.45 1.50
N GLU A 194 16.98 7.70 0.52
CA GLU A 194 16.33 8.98 0.26
C GLU A 194 15.39 9.37 1.40
N LEU A 195 14.60 8.43 1.93
CA LEU A 195 13.76 8.67 3.11
C LEU A 195 14.58 9.03 4.35
N LYS A 196 15.71 8.33 4.57
CA LYS A 196 16.64 8.64 5.66
C LYS A 196 17.26 10.03 5.50
N ALA A 197 17.66 10.38 4.28
CA ALA A 197 18.20 11.71 3.97
C ALA A 197 17.16 12.80 4.19
N LEU A 198 15.92 12.59 3.72
CA LEU A 198 14.80 13.51 3.93
C LEU A 198 14.53 13.74 5.42
N ALA A 199 14.47 12.66 6.22
CA ALA A 199 14.23 12.78 7.66
C ALA A 199 15.32 13.61 8.35
N GLY A 200 16.58 13.43 7.94
CA GLY A 200 17.70 14.25 8.41
C GLY A 200 17.55 15.72 8.03
N GLU A 201 17.16 16.02 6.80
CA GLU A 201 16.97 17.39 6.30
C GLU A 201 15.83 18.13 7.03
N VAL A 202 14.70 17.45 7.25
CA VAL A 202 13.54 18.04 7.94
C VAL A 202 13.63 17.95 9.46
N GLY A 203 14.71 17.36 9.99
CA GLY A 203 14.99 17.31 11.43
C GLY A 203 14.06 16.42 12.25
N ILE A 204 13.59 15.30 11.69
CA ILE A 204 12.72 14.34 12.38
C ILE A 204 13.44 13.00 12.64
N PRO A 205 13.05 12.25 13.68
CA PRO A 205 13.59 10.92 13.90
C PRO A 205 13.26 9.96 12.74
N PHE A 206 14.25 9.14 12.37
CA PHE A 206 14.11 8.09 11.38
C PHE A 206 14.36 6.72 12.00
N GLU A 207 13.43 5.79 11.81
CA GLU A 207 13.58 4.40 12.23
C GLU A 207 13.63 3.47 11.01
N CYS A 208 14.75 2.77 10.83
CA CYS A 208 14.89 1.74 9.82
C CYS A 208 14.55 0.38 10.43
N TYR A 209 13.61 -0.33 9.84
CA TYR A 209 13.19 -1.65 10.35
C TYR A 209 13.82 -2.81 9.59
N ASP A 210 14.72 -2.56 8.64
CA ASP A 210 15.45 -3.63 7.96
C ASP A 210 16.44 -4.32 8.91
N HIS A 211 16.41 -5.65 8.92
CA HIS A 211 17.37 -6.53 9.58
C HIS A 211 18.18 -7.37 8.58
N ARG A 212 17.79 -7.33 7.31
CA ARG A 212 18.42 -7.98 6.17
C ARG A 212 18.18 -7.14 4.91
N SER A 213 18.80 -7.53 3.80
CA SER A 213 18.65 -6.90 2.49
C SER A 213 17.62 -7.63 1.61
N PRO A 214 17.06 -6.96 0.58
CA PRO A 214 16.24 -7.63 -0.43
C PRO A 214 16.97 -8.81 -1.10
N ASP A 215 18.26 -8.67 -1.40
CA ASP A 215 19.09 -9.73 -1.98
C ASP A 215 19.18 -10.98 -1.09
N GLU A 216 19.14 -10.82 0.23
CA GLU A 216 19.10 -11.96 1.16
C GLU A 216 17.74 -12.66 1.10
N ILE A 217 16.64 -11.93 0.96
CA ILE A 217 15.29 -12.51 0.78
C ILE A 217 15.24 -13.34 -0.50
N GLU A 218 15.72 -12.79 -1.61
CA GLU A 218 15.72 -13.47 -2.91
C GLU A 218 16.58 -14.74 -2.91
N ARG A 219 17.66 -14.75 -2.12
CA ARG A 219 18.50 -15.95 -1.87
C ARG A 219 17.85 -16.96 -0.91
N GLY A 220 16.64 -16.69 -0.43
CA GLY A 220 15.87 -17.61 0.41
C GLY A 220 16.13 -17.47 1.92
N ALA A 221 16.73 -16.38 2.38
CA ALA A 221 16.84 -16.11 3.81
C ALA A 221 15.45 -16.04 4.44
N LYS A 222 15.28 -16.62 5.63
CA LYS A 222 14.06 -16.50 6.44
C LYS A 222 14.22 -15.41 7.49
N LEU A 223 13.10 -14.85 7.94
CA LEU A 223 12.99 -13.83 9.00
C LEU A 223 13.10 -14.47 10.39
#